data_AF-A0A6M7WCP3-F1
#
_entry.id   AF-A0A6M7WCP3-F1
#
_cell.length_a   1.000
_cell.length_b   1.000
_cell.length_c   1.000
_cell.angle_alpha   90.00
_cell.angle_beta   90.00
_cell.angle_gamma   90.00
#
_symmetry.space_group_name_H-M   'P 1'
#
loop_
_entity.id
_entity.type
_entity.pdbx_description
1 polymer ?
#
loop_
_entity_poly.entity_id
_entity_poly.type
_entity_poly.pdbx_seq_one_letter_code
_entity_poly.pdbx_strand_id
1 'polypeptide(L)'
;MWREPDEMANAAEPAVAAPNRNAAFHPGGIFYLELLLLGALLLLWRQLSPGGLSANDWQGFILAATPLAVAAMAQTLPIIAGGQGLSAGATMVLVTALVATTPMSSQADAVLAVGFGVAIGAGIGCLNGVLIGYFGLRSTPVTLATGAAAMAVALQHLSTAYVPAPEPLQSLLYNWTAGGISVLPPVVLLAICVAGELLLLSRTGAALRARAAHPITDMRHFRWPVLLSYTAAGAGAALGGVLLAGAFGSVNASLGAPVLLQILAAIALGGGIPGLRGGSVAGSLLGALIVVATGNLLVPLGVQDYFSTSIDALWLLLGFAACLIARGAREQPQRLASFGQTSSRLRYLALLAPVSLLLFNLRPAAGDLAILMSGIALLAVGQAAVWRHGTVDLSMPSMISVSAIATVALTGGADSKLPAALTVIIVLAMVVGFFHGWLASRFGRAAIVGTLATAGITQALSAGLLITLPTGYAPGLLAATTTTRWFGVPFSAWVMIGLASAMALFFDRLARINVRPGYRYPSYLACSFAAAVFGVFIAGLGGSVHYSLVDSYSLPAITAAMLTCSLSKGDKGSTLSVLALAVLLVLGDTVLVMWEAGYAVRIGGLAALLICGECFRAFQIRRRPGSP
;
A
#
# COMPACT_ATOMS: atom_id res chain seq x y z
N MET A 1 -47.90 12.32 -0.04
CA MET A 1 -48.18 12.70 1.36
C MET A 1 -46.84 13.07 1.98
N TRP A 2 -46.44 14.34 1.83
CA TRP A 2 -45.17 14.86 2.31
C TRP A 2 -45.31 15.17 3.80
N ARG A 3 -44.47 14.56 4.65
CA ARG A 3 -44.43 14.86 6.09
C ARG A 3 -43.66 16.16 6.32
N GLU A 4 -44.13 16.94 7.29
CA GLU A 4 -43.57 18.26 7.63
C GLU A 4 -42.17 18.16 8.26
N PRO A 5 -41.34 19.22 8.15
CA PRO A 5 -39.94 19.21 8.58
C PRO A 5 -39.71 18.94 10.07
N ASP A 6 -40.69 19.27 10.91
CA ASP A 6 -40.54 19.22 12.38
C ASP A 6 -40.66 17.79 12.94
N GLU A 7 -41.30 16.85 12.21
CA GLU A 7 -41.31 15.43 12.60
C GLU A 7 -39.95 14.76 12.42
N MET A 8 -39.04 15.31 11.59
CA MET A 8 -37.68 14.79 11.44
C MET A 8 -36.73 15.23 12.56
N ALA A 9 -37.07 16.30 13.29
CA ALA A 9 -36.25 16.82 14.39
C ALA A 9 -36.41 16.00 15.69
N ASN A 10 -37.53 15.30 15.86
CA ASN A 10 -37.87 14.54 17.08
C ASN A 10 -37.81 13.01 16.92
N ALA A 11 -37.26 12.49 15.82
CA ALA A 11 -36.96 11.07 15.72
C ALA A 11 -35.75 10.75 16.63
N ALA A 12 -36.04 10.36 17.87
CA ALA A 12 -35.08 9.90 18.86
C ALA A 12 -34.01 9.02 18.20
N GLU A 13 -32.74 9.35 18.45
CA GLU A 13 -31.61 8.55 18.00
C GLU A 13 -31.89 7.07 18.31
N PRO A 14 -31.84 6.15 17.32
CA PRO A 14 -31.87 4.75 17.66
C PRO A 14 -30.62 4.50 18.50
N ALA A 15 -30.84 4.18 19.77
CA ALA A 15 -29.79 3.86 20.72
C ALA A 15 -28.77 2.95 20.03
N VAL A 16 -27.50 3.37 20.01
CA VAL A 16 -26.40 2.55 19.50
C VAL A 16 -26.48 1.23 20.24
N ALA A 17 -26.97 0.19 19.57
CA ALA A 17 -27.10 -1.13 20.17
C ALA A 17 -25.72 -1.51 20.71
N ALA A 18 -25.64 -1.71 22.03
CA ALA A 18 -24.40 -2.10 22.67
C ALA A 18 -23.84 -3.32 21.91
N PRO A 19 -22.56 -3.30 21.50
CA PRO A 19 -21.99 -4.44 20.80
C PRO A 19 -22.23 -5.68 21.65
N ASN A 20 -22.83 -6.71 21.06
CA ASN A 20 -23.17 -7.93 21.75
C ASN A 20 -21.92 -8.47 22.44
N ARG A 21 -21.85 -8.36 23.78
CA ARG A 21 -20.72 -8.81 24.59
C ARG A 21 -20.45 -10.32 24.43
N ASN A 22 -21.43 -11.06 23.91
CA ASN A 22 -21.35 -12.50 23.69
C ASN A 22 -20.88 -12.90 22.28
N ALA A 23 -20.60 -11.96 21.38
CA ALA A 23 -19.91 -12.27 20.12
C ALA A 23 -18.39 -12.35 20.33
N ALA A 24 -17.96 -12.98 21.43
CA ALA A 24 -16.58 -13.36 21.63
C ALA A 24 -16.28 -14.49 20.64
N PHE A 25 -15.75 -14.11 19.49
CA PHE A 25 -15.19 -15.03 18.50
C PHE A 25 -14.27 -16.03 19.22
N HIS A 26 -14.56 -17.33 19.10
CA HIS A 26 -13.61 -18.38 19.44
C HIS A 26 -12.62 -18.51 18.27
N PRO A 27 -11.36 -18.08 18.43
CA PRO A 27 -10.34 -18.16 17.37
C PRO A 27 -10.04 -19.57 16.87
N GLY A 28 -10.55 -20.62 17.52
CA GLY A 28 -10.33 -22.00 17.13
C GLY A 28 -10.76 -22.33 15.70
N GLY A 29 -11.93 -21.85 15.23
CA GLY A 29 -12.47 -22.29 13.93
C GLY A 29 -11.57 -21.95 12.72
N ILE A 30 -11.09 -20.70 12.64
CA ILE A 30 -10.19 -20.29 11.55
C ILE A 30 -8.80 -20.94 11.74
N PHE A 31 -8.32 -21.03 12.99
CA PHE A 31 -7.03 -21.66 13.30
C PHE A 31 -6.97 -23.15 12.88
N TYR A 32 -8.03 -23.92 13.10
CA TYR A 32 -8.07 -25.32 12.64
C TYR A 32 -8.14 -25.43 11.11
N LEU A 33 -8.85 -24.51 10.45
CA LEU A 33 -8.89 -24.46 8.98
C LEU A 33 -7.50 -24.12 8.40
N GLU A 34 -6.79 -23.18 9.01
CA GLU A 34 -5.41 -22.82 8.65
C GLU A 34 -4.47 -24.02 8.83
N LEU A 35 -4.58 -24.75 9.94
CA LEU A 35 -3.77 -25.94 10.20
C LEU A 35 -4.05 -27.05 9.19
N LEU A 36 -5.33 -27.28 8.85
CA LEU A 36 -5.75 -28.22 7.81
C LEU A 36 -5.22 -27.80 6.43
N LEU A 37 -5.31 -26.52 6.10
CA LEU A 37 -4.82 -25.98 4.84
C LEU A 37 -3.30 -26.12 4.72
N LEU A 38 -2.57 -25.74 5.77
CA LEU A 38 -1.12 -25.92 5.83
C LEU A 38 -0.75 -27.39 5.71
N GLY A 39 -1.41 -28.28 6.45
CA GLY A 39 -1.20 -29.72 6.37
C GLY A 39 -1.45 -30.26 4.96
N ALA A 40 -2.55 -29.86 4.31
CA ALA A 40 -2.86 -30.25 2.94
C ALA A 40 -1.82 -29.76 1.93
N LEU A 41 -1.37 -28.50 2.05
CA LEU A 41 -0.34 -27.94 1.18
C LEU A 41 1.02 -28.64 1.35
N LEU A 42 1.42 -28.92 2.58
CA LEU A 42 2.68 -29.64 2.86
C LEU A 42 2.63 -31.08 2.36
N LEU A 43 1.49 -31.76 2.50
CA LEU A 43 1.28 -33.10 1.95
C LEU A 43 1.34 -33.09 0.41
N LEU A 44 0.69 -32.11 -0.22
CA LEU A 44 0.71 -31.95 -1.67
C LEU A 44 2.13 -31.65 -2.18
N TRP A 45 2.84 -30.74 -1.52
CA TRP A 45 4.24 -30.42 -1.85
C TRP A 45 5.13 -31.66 -1.75
N ARG A 46 4.99 -32.44 -0.68
CA ARG A 46 5.72 -33.70 -0.52
C ARG A 46 5.42 -34.72 -1.61
N GLN A 47 4.16 -34.82 -2.06
CA GLN A 47 3.77 -35.79 -3.08
C GLN A 47 4.26 -35.41 -4.49
N LEU A 48 4.34 -34.11 -4.77
CA LEU A 48 4.76 -33.60 -6.08
C LEU A 48 6.28 -33.45 -6.20
N SER A 49 7.00 -33.32 -5.08
CA SER A 49 8.47 -33.32 -5.07
C SER A 49 9.03 -34.72 -5.35
N PRO A 50 9.85 -34.91 -6.42
CA PRO A 50 10.47 -36.19 -6.71
C PRO A 50 11.34 -36.69 -5.55
N GLY A 51 11.01 -37.86 -4.99
CA GLY A 51 11.73 -38.40 -3.82
C GLY A 51 11.25 -37.89 -2.45
N GLY A 52 10.22 -37.04 -2.41
CA GLY A 52 9.69 -36.43 -1.19
C GLY A 52 10.47 -35.19 -0.73
N LEU A 53 10.32 -34.83 0.54
CA LEU A 53 11.03 -33.70 1.17
C LEU A 53 12.11 -34.22 2.11
N SER A 54 13.35 -33.83 1.87
CA SER A 54 14.50 -34.12 2.73
C SER A 54 14.51 -33.20 3.97
N ALA A 55 15.36 -33.52 4.96
CA ALA A 55 15.57 -32.64 6.11
C ALA A 55 16.07 -31.24 5.71
N ASN A 56 16.86 -31.15 4.63
CA ASN A 56 17.35 -29.89 4.08
C ASN A 56 16.22 -29.07 3.45
N ASP A 57 15.26 -29.71 2.78
CA ASP A 57 14.09 -29.02 2.21
C ASP A 57 13.22 -28.43 3.31
N TRP A 58 13.01 -29.16 4.40
CA TRP A 58 12.31 -28.67 5.59
C TRP A 58 13.04 -27.49 6.25
N GLN A 59 14.36 -27.60 6.39
CA GLN A 59 15.17 -26.53 6.96
C GLN A 59 15.16 -25.29 6.07
N GLY A 60 15.31 -25.45 4.75
CA GLY A 60 15.21 -24.36 3.78
C GLY A 60 13.84 -23.68 3.80
N PHE A 61 12.76 -24.46 3.92
CA PHE A 61 11.40 -23.95 4.06
C PHE A 61 11.23 -23.09 5.31
N ILE A 62 11.62 -23.58 6.49
CA ILE A 62 11.48 -22.83 7.75
C ILE A 62 12.36 -21.57 7.72
N LEU A 63 13.57 -21.67 7.21
CA LEU A 63 14.47 -20.53 7.03
C LEU A 63 13.84 -19.46 6.14
N ALA A 64 13.30 -19.83 4.98
CA ALA A 64 12.65 -18.90 4.05
C ALA A 64 11.37 -18.29 4.63
N ALA A 65 10.63 -19.05 5.43
CA ALA A 65 9.40 -18.58 6.09
C ALA A 65 9.66 -17.61 7.25
N THR A 66 10.84 -17.69 7.88
CA THR A 66 11.13 -16.99 9.13
C THR A 66 11.06 -15.45 8.99
N PRO A 67 11.71 -14.81 8.00
CA PRO A 67 11.59 -13.36 7.77
C PRO A 67 10.14 -12.87 7.67
N LEU A 68 9.34 -13.57 6.84
CA LEU A 68 7.94 -13.21 6.59
C LEU A 68 7.08 -13.42 7.84
N ALA A 69 7.24 -14.55 8.52
CA ALA A 69 6.46 -14.89 9.70
C ALA A 69 6.73 -13.92 10.85
N VAL A 70 7.99 -13.52 11.07
CA VAL A 70 8.36 -12.53 12.08
C VAL A 70 7.69 -11.18 11.81
N ALA A 71 7.79 -10.69 10.57
CA ALA A 71 7.17 -9.43 10.17
C ALA A 71 5.63 -9.50 10.28
N ALA A 72 5.02 -10.59 9.81
CA ALA A 72 3.57 -10.80 9.88
C ALA A 72 3.05 -10.86 11.31
N MET A 73 3.67 -11.66 12.18
CA MET A 73 3.34 -11.76 13.61
C MET A 73 3.35 -10.40 14.31
N ALA A 74 4.39 -9.60 14.09
CA ALA A 74 4.51 -8.28 14.70
C ALA A 74 3.49 -7.29 14.12
N GLN A 75 3.24 -7.34 12.80
CA GLN A 75 2.29 -6.50 12.09
C GLN A 75 0.82 -6.82 12.44
N THR A 76 0.53 -8.00 13.00
CA THR A 76 -0.79 -8.35 13.55
C THR A 76 -1.25 -7.39 14.65
N LEU A 77 -0.33 -6.92 15.50
CA LEU A 77 -0.66 -6.09 16.67
C LEU A 77 -1.38 -4.77 16.29
N PRO A 78 -0.84 -3.92 15.40
CA PRO A 78 -1.54 -2.71 14.95
C PRO A 78 -2.78 -3.03 14.10
N ILE A 79 -2.87 -4.19 13.42
CA ILE A 79 -4.09 -4.62 12.70
C ILE A 79 -5.22 -4.93 13.68
N ILE A 80 -4.92 -5.61 14.79
CA ILE A 80 -5.88 -5.81 15.89
C ILE A 80 -6.36 -4.47 16.45
N ALA A 81 -5.49 -3.46 16.50
CA ALA A 81 -5.81 -2.10 16.93
C ALA A 81 -6.67 -1.29 15.93
N GLY A 82 -6.95 -1.82 14.74
CA GLY A 82 -7.70 -1.17 13.66
C GLY A 82 -6.85 -0.40 12.64
N GLY A 83 -5.53 -0.58 12.67
CA GLY A 83 -4.58 -0.02 11.71
C GLY A 83 -4.42 -0.86 10.43
N GLN A 84 -3.72 -0.31 9.43
CA GLN A 84 -3.40 -0.99 8.17
C GLN A 84 -1.93 -1.44 8.09
N GLY A 85 -1.00 -0.62 8.59
CA GLY A 85 0.42 -1.00 8.66
C GLY A 85 1.17 -1.03 7.33
N LEU A 86 0.97 -0.03 6.47
CA LEU A 86 1.53 -0.03 5.11
C LEU A 86 3.05 0.17 5.03
N SER A 87 3.71 0.57 6.13
CA SER A 87 5.16 0.81 6.14
C SER A 87 6.00 -0.46 6.28
N ALA A 88 5.41 -1.60 6.67
CA ALA A 88 6.16 -2.79 7.08
C ALA A 88 7.11 -3.31 5.99
N GLY A 89 6.62 -3.47 4.75
CA GLY A 89 7.46 -3.95 3.65
C GLY A 89 8.63 -3.01 3.32
N ALA A 90 8.38 -1.69 3.31
CA ALA A 90 9.43 -0.70 3.06
C ALA A 90 10.45 -0.61 4.22
N THR A 91 10.01 -0.73 5.47
CA THR A 91 10.89 -0.83 6.64
C THR A 91 11.77 -2.07 6.57
N MET A 92 11.20 -3.20 6.14
CA MET A 92 11.94 -4.45 5.96
C MET A 92 13.05 -4.27 4.93
N VAL A 93 12.74 -3.74 3.75
CA VAL A 93 13.74 -3.47 2.68
C VAL A 93 14.81 -2.48 3.11
N LEU A 94 14.43 -1.40 3.82
CA LEU A 94 15.39 -0.44 4.36
C LEU A 94 16.41 -1.13 5.27
N VAL A 95 15.95 -1.94 6.22
CA VAL A 95 16.84 -2.60 7.17
C VAL A 95 17.70 -3.65 6.48
N THR A 96 17.14 -4.41 5.53
CA THR A 96 17.93 -5.32 4.70
C THR A 96 19.04 -4.57 3.96
N ALA A 97 18.73 -3.43 3.33
CA ALA A 97 19.70 -2.61 2.61
C ALA A 97 20.81 -2.07 3.53
N LEU A 98 20.45 -1.51 4.68
CA LEU A 98 21.41 -0.94 5.62
C LEU A 98 22.34 -2.02 6.20
N VAL A 99 21.79 -3.16 6.63
CA VAL A 99 22.59 -4.22 7.22
C VAL A 99 23.48 -4.90 6.18
N ALA A 100 23.00 -5.10 4.94
CA ALA A 100 23.81 -5.71 3.88
C ALA A 100 24.93 -4.79 3.37
N THR A 101 24.76 -3.46 3.44
CA THR A 101 25.76 -2.49 2.97
C THR A 101 26.73 -2.05 4.08
N THR A 102 26.46 -2.39 5.33
CA THR A 102 27.36 -2.09 6.45
C THR A 102 28.61 -2.98 6.31
N PRO A 103 29.83 -2.42 6.33
CA PRO A 103 31.05 -3.22 6.35
C PRO A 103 31.16 -4.03 7.65
N MET A 104 31.46 -5.33 7.53
CA MET A 104 31.50 -6.25 8.67
C MET A 104 32.77 -7.09 8.59
N SER A 105 33.59 -7.05 9.63
CA SER A 105 34.86 -7.78 9.72
C SER A 105 34.84 -8.89 10.77
N SER A 106 33.87 -8.84 11.70
CA SER A 106 33.72 -9.79 12.79
C SER A 106 32.26 -10.14 13.08
N GLN A 107 32.03 -11.21 13.84
CA GLN A 107 30.68 -11.54 14.36
C GLN A 107 30.14 -10.47 15.32
N ALA A 108 31.01 -9.73 16.02
CA ALA A 108 30.59 -8.61 16.87
C ALA A 108 29.99 -7.48 16.02
N ASP A 109 30.61 -7.17 14.87
CA ASP A 109 30.07 -6.21 13.90
C ASP A 109 28.70 -6.67 13.39
N ALA A 110 28.49 -7.98 13.24
CA ALA A 110 27.19 -8.55 12.92
C ALA A 110 26.13 -8.33 13.97
N VAL A 111 26.41 -8.62 15.23
CA VAL A 111 25.47 -8.36 16.32
C VAL A 111 25.14 -6.86 16.41
N LEU A 112 26.12 -5.98 16.22
CA LEU A 112 25.91 -4.53 16.22
C LEU A 112 25.06 -4.07 15.04
N ALA A 113 25.30 -4.58 13.83
CA ALA A 113 24.49 -4.27 12.65
C ALA A 113 23.04 -4.75 12.81
N VAL A 114 22.82 -5.94 13.38
CA VAL A 114 21.48 -6.44 13.73
C VAL A 114 20.81 -5.50 14.72
N GLY A 115 21.50 -5.14 15.81
CA GLY A 115 20.97 -4.22 16.83
C GLY A 115 20.61 -2.85 16.25
N PHE A 116 21.47 -2.30 15.39
CA PHE A 116 21.24 -1.03 14.69
C PHE A 116 20.03 -1.11 13.74
N GLY A 117 19.94 -2.17 12.95
CA GLY A 117 18.80 -2.41 12.04
C GLY A 117 17.47 -2.50 12.78
N VAL A 118 17.43 -3.28 13.87
CA VAL A 118 16.23 -3.39 14.73
C VAL A 118 15.87 -2.06 15.37
N ALA A 119 16.86 -1.28 15.83
CA ALA A 119 16.64 0.04 16.40
C ALA A 119 16.02 1.02 15.38
N ILE A 120 16.45 0.99 14.11
CA ILE A 120 15.87 1.81 13.05
C ILE A 120 14.41 1.45 12.80
N GLY A 121 14.08 0.17 12.63
CA GLY A 121 12.68 -0.22 12.42
C GLY A 121 11.80 0.06 13.63
N ALA A 122 12.30 -0.17 14.84
CA ALA A 122 11.61 0.22 16.06
C ALA A 122 11.39 1.74 16.12
N GLY A 123 12.35 2.55 15.66
CA GLY A 123 12.23 4.00 15.55
C GLY A 123 11.13 4.43 14.57
N ILE A 124 11.07 3.83 13.38
CA ILE A 124 9.99 4.07 12.40
C ILE A 124 8.64 3.65 12.97
N GLY A 125 8.59 2.50 13.63
CA GLY A 125 7.41 2.02 14.35
C GLY A 125 6.96 2.97 15.46
N CYS A 126 7.91 3.49 16.24
CA CYS A 126 7.66 4.46 17.30
C CYS A 126 7.09 5.76 16.73
N LEU A 127 7.66 6.30 15.65
CA LEU A 127 7.14 7.48 14.96
C LEU A 127 5.70 7.27 14.51
N ASN A 128 5.39 6.14 13.87
CA ASN A 128 4.02 5.76 13.50
C ASN A 128 3.11 5.68 14.73
N GLY A 129 3.58 5.04 15.80
CA GLY A 129 2.87 4.88 17.06
C GLY A 129 2.55 6.19 17.77
N VAL A 130 3.48 7.16 17.76
CA VAL A 130 3.27 8.51 18.30
C VAL A 130 2.23 9.26 17.47
N LEU A 131 2.37 9.28 16.15
CA LEU A 131 1.45 9.96 15.24
C LEU A 131 0.01 9.39 15.33
N ILE A 132 -0.13 8.07 15.40
CA ILE A 132 -1.44 7.39 15.38
C ILE A 132 -2.03 7.26 16.79
N GLY A 133 -1.19 7.03 17.80
CA GLY A 133 -1.58 6.88 19.19
C GLY A 133 -1.84 8.22 19.87
N TYR A 134 -0.85 9.12 19.90
CA TYR A 134 -0.91 10.38 20.65
C TYR A 134 -1.60 11.51 19.89
N PHE A 135 -1.25 11.69 18.61
CA PHE A 135 -1.84 12.73 17.78
C PHE A 135 -3.22 12.33 17.21
N GLY A 136 -3.54 11.03 17.22
CA GLY A 136 -4.82 10.51 16.74
C GLY A 136 -4.97 10.65 15.22
N LEU A 137 -3.86 10.64 14.49
CA LEU A 137 -3.86 10.65 13.04
C LEU A 137 -4.34 9.31 12.49
N ARG A 138 -4.87 9.29 11.26
CA ARG A 138 -5.21 8.03 10.59
C ARG A 138 -3.92 7.24 10.30
N SER A 139 -4.01 5.92 10.40
CA SER A 139 -2.89 5.01 10.14
C SER A 139 -2.49 4.92 8.67
N THR A 140 -3.44 4.94 7.73
CA THR A 140 -3.13 4.84 6.29
C THR A 140 -2.18 5.94 5.81
N PRO A 141 -2.46 7.25 5.98
CA PRO A 141 -1.57 8.29 5.48
C PRO A 141 -0.21 8.28 6.20
N VAL A 142 -0.21 8.03 7.52
CA VAL A 142 1.02 8.00 8.32
C VAL A 142 1.94 6.87 7.88
N THR A 143 1.42 5.64 7.77
CA THR A 143 2.23 4.48 7.38
C THR A 143 2.62 4.48 5.91
N LEU A 144 1.82 5.09 5.04
CA LEU A 144 2.21 5.33 3.64
C LEU A 144 3.34 6.36 3.56
N ALA A 145 3.27 7.46 4.32
CA ALA A 145 4.33 8.46 4.38
C ALA A 145 5.66 7.88 4.90
N THR A 146 5.63 7.20 6.05
CA THR A 146 6.84 6.63 6.64
C THR A 146 7.37 5.45 5.83
N GLY A 147 6.51 4.65 5.21
CA GLY A 147 6.91 3.62 4.27
C GLY A 147 7.61 4.19 3.04
N ALA A 148 7.06 5.24 2.42
CA ALA A 148 7.68 5.88 1.26
C ALA A 148 9.04 6.50 1.61
N ALA A 149 9.15 7.18 2.76
CA ALA A 149 10.43 7.71 3.24
C ALA A 149 11.45 6.59 3.49
N ALA A 150 11.04 5.49 4.15
CA ALA A 150 11.91 4.35 4.40
C ALA A 150 12.41 3.71 3.10
N MET A 151 11.52 3.52 2.13
CA MET A 151 11.88 3.00 0.81
C MET A 151 12.85 3.93 0.07
N ALA A 152 12.65 5.24 0.13
CA ALA A 152 13.51 6.19 -0.55
C ALA A 152 14.92 6.21 0.02
N VAL A 153 15.07 6.08 1.34
CA VAL A 153 16.38 5.87 1.98
C VAL A 153 16.97 4.53 1.54
N ALA A 154 16.18 3.45 1.53
CA ALA A 154 16.66 2.14 1.09
C ALA A 154 17.27 2.19 -0.33
N LEU A 155 16.57 2.85 -1.26
CA LEU A 155 17.00 3.04 -2.64
C LEU A 155 18.28 3.87 -2.79
N GLN A 156 18.60 4.76 -1.83
CA GLN A 156 19.88 5.49 -1.86
C GLN A 156 21.07 4.60 -1.50
N HIS A 157 20.86 3.60 -0.64
CA HIS A 157 21.91 2.67 -0.22
C HIS A 157 22.11 1.52 -1.21
N LEU A 158 21.10 1.20 -2.01
CA LEU A 158 21.17 0.18 -3.06
C LEU A 158 21.70 0.82 -4.35
N SER A 159 23.03 0.92 -4.47
CA SER A 159 23.72 1.45 -5.67
C SER A 159 23.60 0.52 -6.89
N THR A 160 23.37 -0.77 -6.65
CA THR A 160 23.09 -1.82 -7.64
C THR A 160 21.83 -2.58 -7.24
N ALA A 161 21.18 -3.25 -8.20
CA ALA A 161 20.02 -4.11 -7.90
C ALA A 161 20.37 -5.32 -7.01
N TYR A 162 21.66 -5.52 -6.70
CA TYR A 162 22.20 -6.67 -5.98
C TYR A 162 23.40 -6.25 -5.11
N VAL A 163 23.24 -6.34 -3.80
CA VAL A 163 24.33 -6.20 -2.82
C VAL A 163 24.41 -7.50 -2.01
N PRO A 164 25.53 -8.25 -2.05
CA PRO A 164 25.65 -9.49 -1.31
C PRO A 164 25.73 -9.21 0.21
N ALA A 165 25.05 -10.01 1.02
CA ALA A 165 25.09 -9.88 2.46
C ALA A 165 26.45 -10.36 3.01
N PRO A 166 27.06 -9.66 3.99
CA PRO A 166 28.36 -10.04 4.52
C PRO A 166 28.37 -11.42 5.18
N GLU A 167 29.46 -12.18 5.01
CA GLU A 167 29.63 -13.54 5.58
C GLU A 167 29.42 -13.59 7.10
N PRO A 168 29.87 -12.61 7.91
CA PRO A 168 29.63 -12.62 9.36
C PRO A 168 28.15 -12.57 9.76
N LEU A 169 27.29 -11.96 8.92
CA LEU A 169 25.84 -11.93 9.15
C LEU A 169 25.21 -13.28 8.82
N GLN A 170 25.63 -13.90 7.71
CA GLN A 170 25.16 -15.22 7.31
C GLN A 170 25.55 -16.26 8.36
N SER A 171 26.82 -16.27 8.79
CA SER A 171 27.34 -17.22 9.78
C SER A 171 26.66 -17.07 11.15
N LEU A 172 26.29 -15.85 11.57
CA LEU A 172 25.50 -15.60 12.78
C LEU A 172 24.13 -16.30 12.75
N LEU A 173 23.50 -16.39 11.58
CA LEU A 173 22.19 -17.01 11.42
C LEU A 173 22.26 -18.52 11.16
N TYR A 174 23.31 -18.98 10.47
CA TYR A 174 23.42 -20.36 10.00
C TYR A 174 24.20 -21.30 10.93
N ASN A 175 25.15 -20.80 11.73
CA ASN A 175 26.05 -21.68 12.49
C ASN A 175 25.41 -22.32 13.74
N TRP A 176 24.17 -21.93 14.07
CA TRP A 176 23.41 -22.51 15.18
C TRP A 176 22.79 -23.84 14.75
N THR A 177 23.60 -24.90 14.69
CA THR A 177 23.13 -26.24 14.28
C THR A 177 23.09 -27.23 15.44
N ALA A 178 22.02 -28.01 15.51
CA ALA A 178 21.94 -29.20 16.37
C ALA A 178 21.63 -30.41 15.48
N GLY A 179 22.55 -31.38 15.44
CA GLY A 179 22.43 -32.54 14.56
C GLY A 179 22.43 -32.19 13.06
N GLY A 180 23.08 -31.09 12.66
CA GLY A 180 23.13 -30.60 11.28
C GLY A 180 21.95 -29.71 10.87
N ILE A 181 20.95 -29.51 11.75
CA ILE A 181 19.76 -28.69 11.48
C ILE A 181 19.89 -27.33 12.16
N SER A 182 19.62 -26.25 11.43
CA SER A 182 19.60 -24.89 12.00
C SER A 182 18.46 -24.72 13.01
N VAL A 183 18.81 -24.39 14.24
CA VAL A 183 17.87 -24.27 15.39
C VAL A 183 17.37 -22.84 15.56
N LEU A 184 18.13 -21.85 15.09
CA LEU A 184 17.82 -20.44 15.32
C LEU A 184 16.45 -20.03 14.73
N PRO A 185 16.08 -20.35 13.47
CA PRO A 185 14.82 -19.88 12.91
C PRO A 185 13.58 -20.41 13.66
N PRO A 186 13.43 -21.72 13.97
CA PRO A 186 12.34 -22.21 14.80
C PRO A 186 12.26 -21.55 16.19
N VAL A 187 13.41 -21.32 16.85
CA VAL A 187 13.46 -20.68 18.17
C VAL A 187 12.98 -19.23 18.10
N VAL A 188 13.43 -18.48 17.10
CA VAL A 188 12.98 -17.09 16.88
C VAL A 188 11.48 -17.03 16.63
N LEU A 189 10.95 -17.95 15.80
CA LEU A 189 9.51 -18.03 15.53
C LEU A 189 8.71 -18.34 16.79
N LEU A 190 9.12 -19.33 17.57
CA LEU A 190 8.46 -19.69 18.81
C LEU A 190 8.51 -18.55 19.83
N ALA A 191 9.69 -17.94 20.02
CA ALA A 191 9.88 -16.84 20.96
C ALA A 191 8.97 -15.63 20.64
N ILE A 192 8.89 -15.24 19.37
CA ILE A 192 8.05 -14.12 18.93
C ILE A 192 6.57 -14.47 19.00
N CYS A 193 6.20 -15.71 18.64
CA CYS A 193 4.82 -16.18 18.77
C CYS A 193 4.36 -16.14 20.22
N VAL A 194 5.15 -16.69 21.15
CA VAL A 194 4.85 -16.69 22.59
C VAL A 194 4.80 -15.26 23.13
N ALA A 195 5.79 -14.42 22.83
CA ALA A 195 5.81 -13.03 23.28
C ALA A 195 4.59 -12.23 22.77
N GLY A 196 4.23 -12.42 21.50
CA GLY A 196 3.08 -11.77 20.88
C GLY A 196 1.75 -12.23 21.49
N GLU A 197 1.57 -13.53 21.73
CA GLU A 197 0.36 -14.04 22.38
C GLU A 197 0.25 -13.58 23.83
N LEU A 198 1.36 -13.60 24.60
CA LEU A 198 1.37 -13.06 25.96
C LEU A 198 1.01 -11.56 25.98
N LEU A 199 1.49 -10.78 25.01
CA LEU A 199 1.10 -9.38 24.86
C LEU A 199 -0.40 -9.24 24.56
N LEU A 200 -0.96 -10.10 23.70
CA LEU A 200 -2.40 -10.13 23.40
C LEU A 200 -3.29 -10.60 24.56
N LEU A 201 -2.74 -11.38 25.49
CA LEU A 201 -3.39 -11.77 26.74
C LEU A 201 -3.27 -10.69 27.84
N SER A 202 -2.29 -9.79 27.72
CA SER A 202 -2.08 -8.70 28.67
C SER A 202 -3.15 -7.59 28.57
N ARG A 203 -3.10 -6.65 29.53
CA ARG A 203 -3.93 -5.42 29.51
C ARG A 203 -3.74 -4.63 28.22
N THR A 204 -2.54 -4.66 27.63
CA THR A 204 -2.26 -4.00 26.35
C THR A 204 -3.07 -4.63 25.22
N GLY A 205 -3.08 -5.96 25.11
CA GLY A 205 -3.88 -6.69 24.13
C GLY A 205 -5.38 -6.41 24.25
N ALA A 206 -5.90 -6.40 25.48
CA ALA A 206 -7.28 -6.00 25.74
C ALA A 206 -7.56 -4.56 25.28
N ALA A 207 -6.65 -3.62 25.55
CA ALA A 207 -6.79 -2.23 25.13
C ALA A 207 -6.71 -2.07 23.59
N LEU A 208 -5.88 -2.85 22.90
CA LEU A 208 -5.83 -2.85 21.42
C LEU A 208 -7.18 -3.31 20.83
N ARG A 209 -7.73 -4.43 21.33
CA ARG A 209 -9.05 -4.92 20.91
C ARG A 209 -10.17 -3.93 21.23
N ALA A 210 -10.10 -3.26 22.38
CA ALA A 210 -11.06 -2.24 22.80
C ALA A 210 -10.99 -0.95 21.97
N ARG A 211 -9.78 -0.46 21.64
CA ARG A 211 -9.59 0.70 20.74
C ARG A 211 -10.31 0.47 19.43
N ALA A 212 -10.14 -0.73 18.89
CA ALA A 212 -10.74 -1.10 17.65
C ALA A 212 -12.26 -0.90 17.75
N ALA A 213 -12.90 -1.37 18.84
CA ALA A 213 -14.34 -1.26 19.13
C ALA A 213 -14.91 0.16 19.23
N HIS A 214 -14.14 1.14 19.70
CA HIS A 214 -14.59 2.52 19.91
C HIS A 214 -13.63 3.54 19.28
N PRO A 215 -13.71 3.77 17.96
CA PRO A 215 -12.68 4.51 17.24
C PRO A 215 -12.61 6.03 17.50
N ILE A 216 -13.49 6.64 18.32
CA ILE A 216 -13.66 8.10 18.35
C ILE A 216 -13.77 8.74 19.75
N THR A 217 -14.22 8.06 20.80
CA THR A 217 -14.73 8.77 22.00
C THR A 217 -13.76 9.00 23.17
N ASP A 218 -12.57 8.37 23.22
CA ASP A 218 -11.46 8.83 24.07
C ASP A 218 -10.15 8.13 23.68
N MET A 219 -9.26 8.87 23.00
CA MET A 219 -7.99 8.33 22.53
C MET A 219 -6.93 8.22 23.63
N ARG A 220 -7.11 8.88 24.78
CA ARG A 220 -6.08 8.97 25.83
C ARG A 220 -5.73 7.59 26.39
N HIS A 221 -6.74 6.76 26.62
CA HIS A 221 -6.59 5.41 27.13
C HIS A 221 -5.86 4.46 26.17
N PHE A 222 -5.80 4.77 24.87
CA PHE A 222 -5.22 3.90 23.85
C PHE A 222 -3.87 4.36 23.31
N ARG A 223 -3.29 5.45 23.84
CA ARG A 223 -2.03 6.03 23.36
C ARG A 223 -0.87 5.05 23.47
N TRP A 224 -0.63 4.56 24.68
CA TRP A 224 0.46 3.64 24.99
C TRP A 224 0.33 2.28 24.28
N PRO A 225 -0.83 1.61 24.32
CA PRO A 225 -1.02 0.36 23.59
C PRO A 225 -0.72 0.49 22.09
N VAL A 226 -1.20 1.56 21.47
CA VAL A 226 -0.96 1.76 20.03
C VAL A 226 0.47 2.11 19.72
N LEU A 227 1.11 2.94 20.54
CA LEU A 227 2.54 3.20 20.41
C LEU A 227 3.33 1.88 20.46
N LEU A 228 3.09 1.05 21.48
CA LEU A 228 3.76 -0.24 21.62
C LEU A 228 3.50 -1.15 20.41
N SER A 229 2.26 -1.21 19.91
CA SER A 229 1.90 -2.06 18.77
C SER A 229 2.65 -1.69 17.48
N TYR A 230 2.79 -0.39 17.19
CA TYR A 230 3.51 0.06 16.01
C TYR A 230 5.03 -0.04 16.18
N THR A 231 5.56 0.21 17.39
CA THR A 231 6.99 -0.02 17.69
C THR A 231 7.36 -1.49 17.53
N ALA A 232 6.53 -2.40 18.06
CA ALA A 232 6.73 -3.84 17.91
C ALA A 232 6.63 -4.27 16.44
N ALA A 233 5.66 -3.76 15.67
CA ALA A 233 5.55 -4.01 14.24
C ALA A 233 6.79 -3.53 13.46
N GLY A 234 7.31 -2.35 13.78
CA GLY A 234 8.53 -1.82 13.18
C GLY A 234 9.78 -2.63 13.53
N ALA A 235 9.92 -3.06 14.79
CA ALA A 235 10.99 -3.93 15.23
C ALA A 235 10.92 -5.32 14.56
N GLY A 236 9.72 -5.88 14.43
CA GLY A 236 9.50 -7.15 13.73
C GLY A 236 9.77 -7.05 12.22
N ALA A 237 9.35 -5.97 11.57
CA ALA A 237 9.69 -5.71 10.18
C ALA A 237 11.21 -5.58 9.98
N ALA A 238 11.92 -4.90 10.89
CA ALA A 238 13.36 -4.81 10.86
C ALA A 238 14.04 -6.17 11.08
N LEU A 239 13.61 -6.93 12.08
CA LEU A 239 14.16 -8.27 12.34
C LEU A 239 13.91 -9.20 11.15
N GLY A 240 12.71 -9.14 10.55
CA GLY A 240 12.42 -9.82 9.28
C GLY A 240 13.38 -9.38 8.17
N GLY A 241 13.72 -8.10 8.09
CA GLY A 241 14.66 -7.56 7.10
C GLY A 241 16.11 -8.03 7.30
N VAL A 242 16.56 -8.11 8.55
CA VAL A 242 17.86 -8.69 8.93
C VAL A 242 17.92 -10.16 8.54
N LEU A 243 16.89 -10.92 8.91
CA LEU A 243 16.79 -12.34 8.61
C LEU A 243 16.70 -12.58 7.10
N LEU A 244 16.00 -11.72 6.36
CA LEU A 244 15.93 -11.76 4.90
C LEU A 244 17.31 -11.53 4.28
N ALA A 245 18.07 -10.55 4.77
CA ALA A 245 19.41 -10.23 4.27
C ALA A 245 20.35 -11.43 4.42
N GLY A 246 20.36 -12.06 5.58
CA GLY A 246 21.20 -13.24 5.81
C GLY A 246 20.66 -14.53 5.16
N ALA A 247 19.34 -14.66 5.00
CA ALA A 247 18.71 -15.82 4.35
C ALA A 247 19.05 -15.90 2.86
N PHE A 248 18.88 -14.80 2.13
CA PHE A 248 19.02 -14.76 0.67
C PHE A 248 20.37 -14.24 0.20
N GLY A 249 21.23 -13.82 1.13
CA GLY A 249 22.57 -13.35 0.83
C GLY A 249 22.59 -12.13 -0.11
N SER A 250 21.46 -11.47 -0.37
CA SER A 250 21.34 -10.37 -1.30
C SER A 250 20.12 -9.49 -1.03
N VAL A 251 20.17 -8.24 -1.51
CA VAL A 251 19.07 -7.25 -1.35
C VAL A 251 18.58 -6.78 -2.71
N ASN A 252 17.26 -6.84 -2.92
CA ASN A 252 16.60 -6.31 -4.10
C ASN A 252 15.57 -5.24 -3.70
N ALA A 253 15.76 -4.02 -4.22
CA ALA A 253 14.88 -2.88 -3.99
C ALA A 253 13.41 -3.17 -4.37
N SER A 254 13.17 -4.07 -5.32
CA SER A 254 11.83 -4.38 -5.84
C SER A 254 10.96 -5.17 -4.85
N LEU A 255 11.51 -5.67 -3.74
CA LEU A 255 10.81 -6.52 -2.78
C LEU A 255 9.80 -5.77 -1.89
N GLY A 256 9.85 -4.44 -1.81
CA GLY A 256 9.05 -3.69 -0.84
C GLY A 256 7.54 -3.94 -0.91
N ALA A 257 6.95 -3.79 -2.11
CA ALA A 257 5.53 -4.01 -2.33
C ALA A 257 5.12 -5.51 -2.28
N PRO A 258 5.86 -6.44 -2.93
CA PRO A 258 5.59 -7.88 -2.80
C PRO A 258 5.64 -8.38 -1.36
N VAL A 259 6.64 -7.96 -0.58
CA VAL A 259 6.76 -8.34 0.84
C VAL A 259 5.59 -7.77 1.65
N LEU A 260 5.19 -6.51 1.43
CA LEU A 260 4.02 -5.95 2.11
C LEU A 260 2.76 -6.77 1.79
N LEU A 261 2.58 -7.16 0.52
CA LEU A 261 1.48 -8.01 0.09
C LEU A 261 1.50 -9.36 0.81
N GLN A 262 2.67 -10.03 0.86
CA GLN A 262 2.85 -11.30 1.57
C GLN A 262 2.58 -11.20 3.07
N ILE A 263 3.07 -10.14 3.73
CA ILE A 263 2.82 -9.87 5.15
C ILE A 263 1.31 -9.76 5.39
N LEU A 264 0.60 -8.99 4.56
CA LEU A 264 -0.83 -8.82 4.71
C LEU A 264 -1.63 -10.07 4.33
N ALA A 265 -1.16 -10.86 3.36
CA ALA A 265 -1.74 -12.15 2.99
C ALA A 265 -1.64 -13.15 4.15
N ALA A 266 -0.46 -13.26 4.77
CA ALA A 266 -0.23 -14.08 5.95
C ALA A 266 -1.17 -13.70 7.11
N ILE A 267 -1.33 -12.39 7.36
CA ILE A 267 -2.21 -11.90 8.43
C ILE A 267 -3.69 -12.14 8.09
N ALA A 268 -4.09 -11.96 6.84
CA ALA A 268 -5.45 -12.23 6.36
C ALA A 268 -5.83 -13.70 6.46
N LEU A 269 -4.89 -14.61 6.17
CA LEU A 269 -5.05 -16.03 6.42
C LEU A 269 -5.17 -16.32 7.91
N GLY A 270 -4.31 -15.71 8.73
CA GLY A 270 -4.31 -15.77 10.21
C GLY A 270 -5.51 -15.13 10.92
N GLY A 271 -6.58 -14.83 10.18
CA GLY A 271 -7.80 -14.23 10.71
C GLY A 271 -7.80 -12.70 10.85
N GLY A 272 -6.73 -11.99 10.50
CA GLY A 272 -6.59 -10.54 10.67
C GLY A 272 -6.93 -9.75 9.42
N ILE A 273 -7.87 -8.80 9.48
CA ILE A 273 -8.22 -7.98 8.32
C ILE A 273 -7.67 -6.55 8.46
N PRO A 274 -6.79 -6.08 7.55
CA PRO A 274 -6.30 -4.70 7.55
C PRO A 274 -7.43 -3.68 7.48
N GLY A 275 -7.41 -2.70 8.40
CA GLY A 275 -8.43 -1.65 8.50
C GLY A 275 -9.77 -2.08 9.12
N LEU A 276 -9.96 -3.37 9.41
CA LEU A 276 -11.01 -3.85 10.30
C LEU A 276 -10.37 -4.20 11.65
N ARG A 277 -10.34 -5.49 12.04
CA ARG A 277 -9.89 -5.96 13.37
C ARG A 277 -9.50 -7.44 13.34
N GLY A 278 -9.04 -7.93 14.50
CA GLY A 278 -8.92 -9.36 14.81
C GLY A 278 -7.68 -10.02 14.22
N GLY A 279 -7.65 -11.35 14.31
CA GLY A 279 -6.46 -12.18 14.05
C GLY A 279 -5.75 -12.60 15.35
N SER A 280 -4.84 -13.55 15.24
CA SER A 280 -3.93 -13.98 16.30
C SER A 280 -2.48 -13.97 15.80
N VAL A 281 -1.53 -13.92 16.72
CA VAL A 281 -0.11 -13.95 16.35
C VAL A 281 0.23 -15.34 15.81
N ALA A 282 -0.27 -16.39 16.46
CA ALA A 282 -0.13 -17.77 15.99
C ALA A 282 -0.77 -18.00 14.61
N GLY A 283 -1.92 -17.37 14.33
CA GLY A 283 -2.57 -17.46 13.01
C GLY A 283 -1.72 -16.81 11.92
N SER A 284 -1.13 -15.64 12.18
CA SER A 284 -0.22 -14.99 11.21
C SER A 284 1.06 -15.79 10.96
N LEU A 285 1.54 -16.55 11.96
CA LEU A 285 2.62 -17.52 11.77
C LEU A 285 2.20 -18.64 10.80
N LEU A 286 1.04 -19.26 11.02
CA LEU A 286 0.52 -20.29 10.11
C LEU A 286 0.27 -19.73 8.70
N GLY A 287 -0.30 -18.53 8.59
CA GLY A 287 -0.50 -17.83 7.34
C GLY A 287 0.81 -17.58 6.58
N ALA A 288 1.87 -17.17 7.27
CA ALA A 288 3.19 -17.00 6.64
C ALA A 288 3.78 -18.33 6.17
N LEU A 289 3.62 -19.40 6.96
CA LEU A 289 4.01 -20.75 6.54
C LEU A 289 3.24 -21.23 5.31
N ILE A 290 1.94 -20.93 5.21
CA ILE A 290 1.11 -21.23 4.03
C ILE A 290 1.62 -20.49 2.79
N VAL A 291 1.89 -19.18 2.92
CA VAL A 291 2.40 -18.36 1.82
C VAL A 291 3.73 -18.91 1.29
N VAL A 292 4.70 -19.18 2.18
CA VAL A 292 6.00 -19.71 1.76
C VAL A 292 5.92 -21.15 1.26
N ALA A 293 5.09 -22.01 1.88
CA ALA A 293 4.89 -23.38 1.42
C ALA A 293 4.28 -23.41 0.01
N THR A 294 3.39 -22.45 -0.28
CA THR A 294 2.83 -22.29 -1.63
C THR A 294 3.94 -21.93 -2.61
N GLY A 295 4.81 -20.96 -2.29
CA GLY A 295 5.95 -20.60 -3.14
C GLY A 295 6.85 -21.80 -3.47
N ASN A 296 7.18 -22.61 -2.47
CA ASN A 296 7.99 -23.82 -2.67
C ASN A 296 7.27 -24.93 -3.47
N LEU A 297 5.94 -25.01 -3.35
CA LEU A 297 5.09 -25.93 -4.11
C LEU A 297 5.04 -25.59 -5.61
N LEU A 298 5.22 -24.31 -5.98
CA LEU A 298 5.22 -23.88 -7.39
C LEU A 298 6.40 -24.44 -8.19
N VAL A 299 7.54 -24.67 -7.52
CA VAL A 299 8.77 -25.17 -8.16
C VAL A 299 8.56 -26.55 -8.81
N PRO A 300 8.11 -27.61 -8.11
CA PRO A 300 7.85 -28.91 -8.75
C PRO A 300 6.68 -28.88 -9.73
N LEU A 301 5.78 -27.90 -9.63
CA LEU A 301 4.69 -27.69 -10.61
C LEU A 301 5.17 -27.01 -11.90
N GLY A 302 6.42 -26.57 -11.98
CA GLY A 302 6.96 -25.84 -13.13
C GLY A 302 6.31 -24.47 -13.33
N VAL A 303 5.68 -23.91 -12.30
CA VAL A 303 5.07 -22.57 -12.36
C VAL A 303 6.17 -21.53 -12.19
N GLN A 304 6.19 -20.56 -13.11
CA GLN A 304 7.22 -19.52 -13.11
C GLN A 304 7.05 -18.54 -11.93
N ASP A 305 8.16 -18.08 -11.37
CA ASP A 305 8.20 -17.27 -10.14
C ASP A 305 7.38 -15.98 -10.19
N TYR A 306 7.17 -15.38 -11.37
CA TYR A 306 6.37 -14.16 -11.49
C TYR A 306 4.88 -14.36 -11.15
N PHE A 307 4.38 -15.60 -11.16
CA PHE A 307 3.03 -15.91 -10.68
C PHE A 307 2.93 -15.88 -9.16
N SER A 308 4.05 -15.94 -8.43
CA SER A 308 4.08 -15.96 -6.97
C SER A 308 3.36 -14.74 -6.37
N THR A 309 3.63 -13.53 -6.89
CA THR A 309 2.94 -12.31 -6.42
C THR A 309 1.43 -12.32 -6.70
N SER A 310 1.00 -12.93 -7.81
CA SER A 310 -0.42 -13.15 -8.10
C SER A 310 -1.06 -14.10 -7.08
N ILE A 311 -0.35 -15.15 -6.71
CA ILE A 311 -0.81 -16.15 -5.75
C ILE A 311 -0.87 -15.55 -4.35
N ASP A 312 0.10 -14.74 -3.94
CA ASP A 312 0.07 -13.99 -2.69
C ASP A 312 -1.14 -13.04 -2.62
N ALA A 313 -1.47 -12.38 -3.73
CA ALA A 313 -2.67 -11.57 -3.84
C ALA A 313 -3.96 -12.39 -3.74
N LEU A 314 -4.00 -13.58 -4.33
CA LEU A 314 -5.13 -14.50 -4.18
C LEU A 314 -5.27 -14.96 -2.73
N TRP A 315 -4.17 -15.28 -2.04
CA TRP A 315 -4.19 -15.60 -0.61
C TRP A 315 -4.73 -14.46 0.24
N LEU A 316 -4.33 -13.21 -0.07
CA LEU A 316 -4.89 -12.04 0.60
C LEU A 316 -6.41 -11.93 0.41
N LEU A 317 -6.92 -12.15 -0.82
CA LEU A 317 -8.37 -12.13 -1.10
C LEU A 317 -9.12 -13.29 -0.45
N LEU A 318 -8.54 -14.49 -0.46
CA LEU A 318 -9.13 -15.68 0.14
C LEU A 318 -9.19 -15.56 1.67
N GLY A 319 -8.10 -15.13 2.31
CA GLY A 319 -8.07 -14.85 3.75
C GLY A 319 -9.08 -13.77 4.13
N PHE A 320 -9.15 -12.69 3.35
CA PHE A 320 -10.17 -11.65 3.52
C PHE A 320 -11.59 -12.20 3.42
N ALA A 321 -11.89 -12.97 2.36
CA ALA A 321 -13.22 -13.56 2.15
C ALA A 321 -13.59 -14.56 3.27
N ALA A 322 -12.66 -15.42 3.67
CA ALA A 322 -12.85 -16.37 4.77
C ALA A 322 -13.16 -15.64 6.08
N CYS A 323 -12.42 -14.57 6.39
CA CYS A 323 -12.67 -13.77 7.58
C CYS A 323 -14.04 -13.06 7.53
N LEU A 324 -14.49 -12.60 6.36
CA LEU A 324 -15.81 -11.98 6.21
C LEU A 324 -16.94 -12.98 6.43
N ILE A 325 -16.81 -14.19 5.86
CA ILE A 325 -17.79 -15.27 6.02
C ILE A 325 -17.85 -15.69 7.49
N ALA A 326 -16.70 -15.92 8.12
CA ALA A 326 -16.62 -16.35 9.51
C ALA A 326 -17.18 -15.31 10.50
N ARG A 327 -17.12 -14.01 10.17
CA ARG A 327 -17.50 -12.93 11.10
C ARG A 327 -18.87 -12.34 10.82
N GLY A 328 -19.49 -12.63 9.67
CA GLY A 328 -20.67 -11.89 9.19
C GLY A 328 -20.44 -10.38 9.15
N ALA A 329 -19.17 -9.95 9.12
CA ALA A 329 -18.77 -8.58 9.41
C ALA A 329 -19.12 -7.68 8.24
N ARG A 330 -20.26 -7.00 8.34
CA ARG A 330 -20.49 -5.78 7.58
C ARG A 330 -19.89 -4.65 8.39
N GLU A 331 -18.83 -4.03 7.88
CA GLU A 331 -18.47 -2.71 8.38
C GLU A 331 -19.68 -1.81 8.11
N GLN A 332 -20.33 -1.29 9.15
CA GLN A 332 -21.31 -0.23 8.92
C GLN A 332 -20.52 0.92 8.30
N PRO A 333 -20.87 1.38 7.09
CA PRO A 333 -20.17 2.49 6.48
C PRO A 333 -20.24 3.65 7.46
N GLN A 334 -19.10 4.00 8.08
CA GLN A 334 -19.06 5.16 8.97
C GLN A 334 -19.64 6.33 8.19
N ARG A 335 -20.66 6.98 8.78
CA ARG A 335 -21.08 8.30 8.32
C ARG A 335 -19.86 9.19 8.52
N LEU A 336 -19.05 9.36 7.47
CA LEU A 336 -18.15 10.48 7.38
C LEU A 336 -19.00 11.71 7.71
N ALA A 337 -18.53 12.51 8.68
CA ALA A 337 -19.28 13.63 9.21
C ALA A 337 -19.89 14.45 8.06
N SER A 338 -21.05 15.08 8.24
CA SER A 338 -21.60 15.92 7.19
C SER A 338 -20.64 17.08 6.93
N PHE A 339 -20.40 17.30 5.66
CA PHE A 339 -19.11 17.71 5.23
C PHE A 339 -19.28 19.01 4.37
N GLY A 340 -19.00 20.18 4.99
CA GLY A 340 -19.50 21.54 4.61
C GLY A 340 -18.79 22.26 3.43
N GLN A 341 -19.28 23.45 3.03
CA GLN A 341 -18.85 24.20 1.83
C GLN A 341 -17.45 24.86 1.93
N THR A 342 -16.72 24.87 0.81
CA THR A 342 -15.32 25.32 0.62
C THR A 342 -15.14 26.85 0.61
N SER A 343 -13.95 27.32 1.05
CA SER A 343 -13.47 28.72 0.88
C SER A 343 -13.04 29.01 -0.57
N SER A 344 -13.43 30.18 -1.10
CA SER A 344 -13.15 30.63 -2.48
C SER A 344 -11.66 30.81 -2.80
N ARG A 345 -10.80 31.04 -1.80
CA ARG A 345 -9.37 31.35 -1.99
C ARG A 345 -8.55 30.19 -2.56
N LEU A 346 -8.85 28.93 -2.20
CA LEU A 346 -8.15 27.75 -2.75
C LEU A 346 -8.54 27.46 -4.21
N ARG A 347 -9.73 27.87 -4.66
CA ARG A 347 -10.17 27.71 -6.05
C ARG A 347 -9.37 28.59 -7.00
N TYR A 348 -8.96 29.78 -6.57
CA TYR A 348 -8.10 30.65 -7.37
C TYR A 348 -6.68 30.12 -7.53
N LEU A 349 -6.16 29.34 -6.56
CA LEU A 349 -4.88 28.64 -6.73
C LEU A 349 -4.93 27.64 -7.89
N ALA A 350 -6.08 27.02 -8.19
CA ALA A 350 -6.27 26.14 -9.34
C ALA A 350 -6.00 26.83 -10.69
N LEU A 351 -6.17 28.15 -10.76
CA LEU A 351 -5.85 28.95 -11.95
C LEU A 351 -4.33 29.14 -12.15
N LEU A 352 -3.51 28.91 -11.12
CA LEU A 352 -2.05 28.99 -11.22
C LEU A 352 -1.43 27.74 -11.86
N ALA A 353 -2.11 26.59 -11.85
CA ALA A 353 -1.60 25.34 -12.46
C ALA A 353 -1.32 25.45 -13.97
N PRO A 354 -2.28 25.94 -14.80
CA PRO A 354 -2.00 26.15 -16.22
C PRO A 354 -0.97 27.26 -16.45
N VAL A 355 -0.95 28.30 -15.61
CA VAL A 355 0.04 29.39 -15.71
C VAL A 355 1.45 28.90 -15.39
N SER A 356 1.63 28.06 -14.38
CA SER A 356 2.94 27.51 -14.01
C SER A 356 3.44 26.48 -15.03
N LEU A 357 2.54 25.68 -15.61
CA LEU A 357 2.84 24.81 -16.76
C LEU A 357 3.29 25.61 -17.98
N LEU A 358 2.68 26.77 -18.25
CA LEU A 358 3.08 27.66 -19.34
C LEU A 358 4.42 28.36 -19.06
N LEU A 359 4.68 28.78 -17.82
CA LEU A 359 5.91 29.48 -17.44
C LEU A 359 7.16 28.57 -17.45
N PHE A 360 7.02 27.29 -17.11
CA PHE A 360 8.13 26.32 -17.19
C PHE A 360 8.45 25.85 -18.62
N ASN A 361 7.61 26.19 -19.59
CA ASN A 361 7.73 25.72 -20.96
C ASN A 361 8.61 26.60 -21.87
N LEU A 362 9.45 27.45 -21.28
CA LEU A 362 10.44 28.25 -22.02
C LEU A 362 11.73 27.46 -22.33
N ARG A 363 11.79 26.15 -22.03
CA ARG A 363 12.95 25.28 -22.34
C ARG A 363 12.51 23.96 -23.02
N PRO A 364 13.07 23.60 -24.19
CA PRO A 364 12.76 22.35 -24.91
C PRO A 364 12.97 21.08 -24.08
N ALA A 365 13.91 21.10 -23.12
CA ALA A 365 14.21 20.00 -22.20
C ALA A 365 13.13 19.72 -21.13
N ALA A 366 12.06 20.53 -21.04
CA ALA A 366 10.98 20.39 -20.05
C ALA A 366 9.75 19.60 -20.57
N GLY A 367 9.80 19.04 -21.79
CA GLY A 367 8.67 18.32 -22.40
C GLY A 367 8.20 17.11 -21.58
N ASP A 368 9.14 16.31 -21.10
CA ASP A 368 8.86 15.14 -20.26
C ASP A 368 8.21 15.55 -18.93
N LEU A 369 8.63 16.70 -18.40
CA LEU A 369 8.09 17.25 -17.15
C LEU A 369 6.61 17.60 -17.29
N ALA A 370 6.19 18.19 -18.41
CA ALA A 370 4.79 18.55 -18.65
C ALA A 370 3.88 17.32 -18.70
N ILE A 371 4.36 16.21 -19.28
CA ILE A 371 3.63 14.93 -19.33
C ILE A 371 3.52 14.32 -17.94
N LEU A 372 4.62 14.34 -17.16
CA LEU A 372 4.59 13.86 -15.78
C LEU A 372 3.67 14.70 -14.89
N MET A 373 3.70 16.03 -15.01
CA MET A 373 2.86 16.95 -14.23
C MET A 373 1.37 16.76 -14.52
N SER A 374 1.01 16.68 -15.81
CA SER A 374 -0.38 16.47 -16.25
C SER A 374 -0.88 15.08 -15.88
N GLY A 375 -0.02 14.06 -15.96
CA GLY A 375 -0.30 12.71 -15.48
C GLY A 375 -0.51 12.63 -13.96
N ILE A 376 0.38 13.21 -13.16
CA ILE A 376 0.24 13.27 -11.71
C ILE A 376 -1.02 14.05 -11.32
N ALA A 377 -1.37 15.12 -12.03
CA ALA A 377 -2.62 15.84 -11.82
C ALA A 377 -3.85 14.96 -12.11
N LEU A 378 -3.84 14.18 -13.19
CA LEU A 378 -4.90 13.23 -13.53
C LEU A 378 -5.04 12.13 -12.45
N LEU A 379 -3.93 11.52 -12.04
CA LEU A 379 -3.89 10.53 -10.95
C LEU A 379 -4.39 11.12 -9.63
N ALA A 380 -3.96 12.34 -9.30
CA ALA A 380 -4.36 13.02 -8.08
C ALA A 380 -5.87 13.28 -8.04
N VAL A 381 -6.49 13.65 -9.17
CA VAL A 381 -7.95 13.81 -9.26
C VAL A 381 -8.67 12.47 -9.02
N GLY A 382 -8.20 11.38 -9.64
CA GLY A 382 -8.72 10.03 -9.41
C GLY A 382 -8.62 9.62 -7.94
N GLN A 383 -7.43 9.79 -7.36
CA GLN A 383 -7.16 9.48 -5.96
C GLN A 383 -7.95 10.35 -4.99
N ALA A 384 -8.18 11.63 -5.31
CA ALA A 384 -9.01 12.54 -4.52
C ALA A 384 -10.49 12.10 -4.54
N ALA A 385 -10.97 11.58 -5.66
CA ALA A 385 -12.33 11.01 -5.75
C ALA A 385 -12.49 9.80 -4.82
N VAL A 386 -11.48 8.94 -4.72
CA VAL A 386 -11.44 7.80 -3.77
C VAL A 386 -11.27 8.28 -2.32
N TRP A 387 -10.38 9.25 -2.08
CA TRP A 387 -10.05 9.75 -0.75
C TRP A 387 -11.22 10.39 0.00
N ARG A 388 -12.19 10.94 -0.75
CA ARG A 388 -13.47 11.44 -0.21
C ARG A 388 -14.27 10.36 0.53
N HIS A 389 -14.00 9.08 0.28
CA HIS A 389 -14.60 7.94 0.99
C HIS A 389 -13.76 7.48 2.19
N GLY A 390 -12.64 8.15 2.48
CA GLY A 390 -11.74 7.81 3.59
C GLY A 390 -10.80 6.63 3.30
N THR A 391 -10.65 6.25 2.04
CA THR A 391 -9.82 5.14 1.55
C THR A 391 -8.77 5.62 0.56
N VAL A 392 -7.84 4.72 0.21
CA VAL A 392 -6.79 4.92 -0.79
C VAL A 392 -6.86 3.77 -1.79
N ASP A 393 -6.58 4.04 -3.06
CA ASP A 393 -6.45 2.97 -4.06
C ASP A 393 -4.97 2.66 -4.23
N LEU A 394 -4.54 1.50 -3.73
CA LEU A 394 -3.16 1.06 -3.81
C LEU A 394 -2.83 0.37 -5.14
N SER A 395 -3.79 0.23 -6.05
CA SER A 395 -3.57 -0.41 -7.35
C SER A 395 -2.98 0.53 -8.41
N MET A 396 -3.01 1.86 -8.21
CA MET A 396 -2.57 2.82 -9.23
C MET A 396 -1.18 2.53 -9.82
N PRO A 397 -0.11 2.26 -9.04
CA PRO A 397 1.22 1.98 -9.60
C PRO A 397 1.23 0.77 -10.54
N SER A 398 0.60 -0.32 -10.11
CA SER A 398 0.50 -1.55 -10.91
C SER A 398 -0.37 -1.37 -12.17
N MET A 399 -1.43 -0.54 -12.09
CA MET A 399 -2.30 -0.22 -13.22
C MET A 399 -1.59 0.64 -14.28
N ILE A 400 -0.74 1.58 -13.85
CA ILE A 400 0.13 2.35 -14.75
C ILE A 400 1.09 1.40 -15.46
N SER A 401 1.75 0.52 -14.69
CA SER A 401 2.71 -0.45 -15.22
C SER A 401 2.09 -1.40 -16.24
N VAL A 402 0.97 -2.06 -15.90
CA VAL A 402 0.32 -3.03 -16.80
C VAL A 402 -0.23 -2.36 -18.04
N SER A 403 -0.74 -1.13 -17.94
CA SER A 403 -1.22 -0.39 -19.10
C SER A 403 -0.09 0.03 -20.02
N ALA A 404 1.05 0.47 -19.47
CA ALA A 404 2.22 0.81 -20.25
C ALA A 404 2.81 -0.41 -20.96
N ILE A 405 3.01 -1.52 -20.24
CA ILE A 405 3.56 -2.77 -20.79
C ILE A 405 2.60 -3.39 -21.80
N ALA A 406 1.30 -3.46 -21.51
CA ALA A 406 0.31 -3.99 -22.45
C ALA A 406 0.24 -3.15 -23.73
N THR A 407 0.40 -1.82 -23.64
CA THR A 407 0.44 -0.95 -24.82
C THR A 407 1.57 -1.36 -25.75
N VAL A 408 2.78 -1.54 -25.22
CA VAL A 408 3.96 -1.90 -26.01
C VAL A 408 3.88 -3.35 -26.50
N ALA A 409 3.54 -4.29 -25.62
CA ALA A 409 3.50 -5.72 -25.90
C ALA A 409 2.41 -6.11 -26.91
N LEU A 410 1.20 -5.57 -26.77
CA LEU A 410 0.07 -5.92 -27.65
C LEU A 410 0.16 -5.27 -29.02
N THR A 411 0.79 -4.10 -29.12
CA THR A 411 0.93 -3.40 -30.40
C THR A 411 2.15 -3.84 -31.18
N GLY A 412 3.25 -4.20 -30.49
CA GLY A 412 4.53 -4.46 -31.15
C GLY A 412 5.01 -3.29 -32.01
N GLY A 413 4.64 -2.06 -31.65
CA GLY A 413 4.93 -0.84 -32.42
C GLY A 413 3.99 -0.55 -33.60
N ALA A 414 2.99 -1.40 -33.87
CA ALA A 414 2.07 -1.18 -34.99
C ALA A 414 0.87 -0.29 -34.61
N ASP A 415 0.71 0.83 -35.33
CA ASP A 415 -0.41 1.78 -35.13
C ASP A 415 -1.79 1.14 -35.37
N SER A 416 -1.88 0.18 -36.29
CA SER A 416 -3.13 -0.55 -36.57
C SER A 416 -3.64 -1.38 -35.40
N LYS A 417 -2.73 -1.82 -34.50
CA LYS A 417 -3.07 -2.61 -33.31
C LYS A 417 -3.37 -1.74 -32.10
N LEU A 418 -3.05 -0.44 -32.15
CA LEU A 418 -3.24 0.49 -31.03
C LEU A 418 -4.70 0.56 -30.55
N PRO A 419 -5.74 0.66 -31.41
CA PRO A 419 -7.14 0.70 -30.93
C PRO A 419 -7.56 -0.55 -30.16
N ALA A 420 -7.10 -1.74 -30.59
CA ALA A 420 -7.36 -3.00 -29.91
C ALA A 420 -6.66 -3.05 -28.54
N ALA A 421 -5.39 -2.65 -28.48
CA ALA A 421 -4.65 -2.56 -27.22
C ALA A 421 -5.31 -1.59 -26.22
N LEU A 422 -5.72 -0.39 -26.68
CA LEU A 422 -6.44 0.58 -25.86
C LEU A 422 -7.76 0.03 -25.34
N THR A 423 -8.49 -0.73 -26.16
CA THR A 423 -9.76 -1.36 -25.74
C THR A 423 -9.52 -2.35 -24.60
N VAL A 424 -8.51 -3.23 -24.73
CA VAL A 424 -8.15 -4.20 -23.68
C VAL A 424 -7.77 -3.48 -22.38
N ILE A 425 -6.95 -2.43 -22.48
CA ILE A 425 -6.49 -1.64 -21.31
C ILE A 425 -7.66 -0.94 -20.62
N ILE A 426 -8.56 -0.31 -21.39
CA ILE A 426 -9.74 0.37 -20.84
C ILE A 426 -10.67 -0.64 -20.18
N VAL A 427 -10.94 -1.79 -20.82
CA VAL A 427 -11.78 -2.85 -20.23
C VAL A 427 -11.18 -3.35 -18.93
N LEU A 428 -9.87 -3.62 -18.89
CA LEU A 428 -9.17 -4.01 -17.67
C LEU A 428 -9.33 -2.96 -16.56
N ALA A 429 -9.10 -1.68 -16.87
CA ALA A 429 -9.26 -0.59 -15.92
C ALA A 429 -10.70 -0.47 -15.39
N MET A 430 -11.70 -0.67 -16.25
CA MET A 430 -13.12 -0.64 -15.84
C MET A 430 -13.48 -1.84 -14.96
N VAL A 431 -12.99 -3.04 -15.26
CA VAL A 431 -13.20 -4.23 -14.41
C VAL A 431 -12.57 -4.04 -13.04
N VAL A 432 -11.31 -3.56 -13.00
CA VAL A 432 -10.59 -3.28 -11.76
C VAL A 432 -11.32 -2.22 -10.93
N GLY A 433 -11.65 -1.07 -11.54
CA GLY A 433 -12.34 0.01 -10.84
C GLY A 433 -13.76 -0.37 -10.37
N PHE A 434 -14.47 -1.20 -11.14
CA PHE A 434 -15.77 -1.74 -10.72
C PHE A 434 -15.62 -2.66 -9.50
N PHE A 435 -14.66 -3.58 -9.52
CA PHE A 435 -14.37 -4.48 -8.40
C PHE A 435 -14.00 -3.71 -7.12
N HIS A 436 -13.15 -2.67 -7.24
CA HIS A 436 -12.81 -1.82 -6.09
C HIS A 436 -14.00 -1.01 -5.59
N GLY A 437 -14.81 -0.47 -6.51
CA GLY A 437 -16.05 0.21 -6.17
C GLY A 437 -17.03 -0.68 -5.40
N TRP A 438 -17.16 -1.95 -5.84
CA TRP A 438 -17.96 -2.97 -5.17
C TRP A 438 -17.43 -3.27 -3.77
N LEU A 439 -16.13 -3.56 -3.62
CA LEU A 439 -15.48 -3.80 -2.34
C LEU A 439 -15.65 -2.62 -1.38
N ALA A 440 -15.39 -1.39 -1.86
CA ALA A 440 -15.52 -0.18 -1.06
C ALA A 440 -16.97 0.06 -0.64
N SER A 441 -17.95 -0.24 -1.50
CA SER A 441 -19.37 -0.13 -1.17
C SER A 441 -19.78 -1.08 -0.04
N ARG A 442 -19.13 -2.25 0.05
CA ARG A 442 -19.51 -3.33 0.97
C ARG A 442 -18.70 -3.35 2.27
N PHE A 443 -17.42 -2.99 2.21
CA PHE A 443 -16.45 -3.23 3.28
C PHE A 443 -15.68 -1.98 3.73
N GLY A 444 -16.02 -0.80 3.21
CA GLY A 444 -15.47 0.47 3.69
C GLY A 444 -13.95 0.52 3.65
N ARG A 445 -13.31 0.71 4.81
CA ARG A 445 -11.83 0.86 4.89
C ARG A 445 -11.08 -0.43 4.56
N ALA A 446 -11.73 -1.58 4.70
CA ALA A 446 -11.16 -2.86 4.35
C ALA A 446 -10.97 -3.03 2.83
N ALA A 447 -11.59 -2.19 2.00
CA ALA A 447 -11.40 -2.24 0.55
C ALA A 447 -9.96 -2.00 0.10
N ILE A 448 -9.12 -1.39 0.96
CA ILE A 448 -7.68 -1.27 0.76
C ILE A 448 -7.06 -2.65 0.48
N VAL A 449 -7.53 -3.70 1.17
CA VAL A 449 -7.08 -5.09 0.99
C VAL A 449 -7.25 -5.53 -0.46
N GLY A 450 -8.43 -5.30 -1.03
CA GLY A 450 -8.68 -5.71 -2.42
C GLY A 450 -7.97 -4.83 -3.45
N THR A 451 -7.75 -3.54 -3.17
CA THR A 451 -6.92 -2.70 -4.05
C THR A 451 -5.46 -3.17 -4.07
N LEU A 452 -4.92 -3.58 -2.92
CA LEU A 452 -3.57 -4.11 -2.80
C LEU A 452 -3.43 -5.49 -3.45
N ALA A 453 -4.40 -6.39 -3.23
CA ALA A 453 -4.41 -7.68 -3.91
C ALA A 453 -4.51 -7.50 -5.43
N THR A 454 -5.38 -6.60 -5.90
CA THR A 454 -5.45 -6.29 -7.33
C THR A 454 -4.11 -5.79 -7.84
N ALA A 455 -3.39 -4.99 -7.04
CA ALA A 455 -2.05 -4.52 -7.39
C ALA A 455 -1.07 -5.67 -7.61
N GLY A 456 -1.09 -6.71 -6.78
CA GLY A 456 -0.27 -7.91 -6.98
C GLY A 456 -0.64 -8.68 -8.25
N ILE A 457 -1.93 -8.81 -8.56
CA ILE A 457 -2.42 -9.51 -9.76
C ILE A 457 -2.01 -8.78 -11.03
N THR A 458 -2.24 -7.47 -11.10
CA THR A 458 -1.87 -6.63 -12.26
C THR A 458 -0.35 -6.55 -12.41
N GLN A 459 0.39 -6.53 -11.29
CA GLN A 459 1.84 -6.58 -11.28
C GLN A 459 2.39 -7.90 -11.88
N ALA A 460 1.80 -9.04 -11.52
CA ALA A 460 2.17 -10.33 -12.09
C ALA A 460 1.79 -10.42 -13.58
N LEU A 461 0.64 -9.84 -13.97
CA LEU A 461 0.25 -9.73 -15.38
C LEU A 461 1.27 -8.91 -16.18
N SER A 462 1.74 -7.78 -15.64
CA SER A 462 2.83 -6.99 -16.22
C SER A 462 4.10 -7.83 -16.44
N ALA A 463 4.53 -8.58 -15.42
CA ALA A 463 5.72 -9.41 -15.51
C ALA A 463 5.57 -10.55 -16.53
N GLY A 464 4.40 -11.20 -16.55
CA GLY A 464 4.09 -12.24 -17.53
C GLY A 464 4.07 -11.72 -18.97
N LEU A 465 3.50 -10.54 -19.21
CA LEU A 465 3.56 -9.88 -20.51
C LEU A 465 5.00 -9.59 -20.94
N LEU A 466 5.84 -9.11 -20.02
CA LEU A 466 7.24 -8.81 -20.32
C LEU A 466 8.04 -10.08 -20.69
N ILE A 467 7.76 -11.21 -20.04
CA ILE A 467 8.47 -12.47 -20.29
C ILE A 467 7.99 -13.13 -21.59
N THR A 468 6.68 -13.11 -21.83
CA THR A 468 6.08 -13.75 -23.02
C THR A 468 6.23 -12.91 -24.29
N LEU A 469 6.25 -11.58 -24.15
CA LEU A 469 6.39 -10.61 -25.23
C LEU A 469 7.51 -9.61 -24.88
N PRO A 470 8.79 -10.06 -24.88
CA PRO A 470 9.93 -9.27 -24.39
C PRO A 470 10.31 -8.11 -25.30
N THR A 471 9.77 -8.08 -26.52
CA THR A 471 10.05 -7.06 -27.53
C THR A 471 8.81 -6.26 -27.83
N GLY A 472 8.95 -4.94 -27.86
CA GLY A 472 7.96 -4.04 -28.42
C GLY A 472 8.46 -2.61 -28.35
N TYR A 473 7.97 -1.79 -29.27
CA TYR A 473 8.15 -0.35 -29.24
C TYR A 473 6.80 0.33 -29.07
N ALA A 474 6.80 1.56 -28.59
CA ALA A 474 5.61 2.37 -28.63
C ALA A 474 5.18 2.60 -30.09
N PRO A 475 3.88 2.48 -30.42
CA PRO A 475 3.38 2.82 -31.75
C PRO A 475 3.75 4.24 -32.16
N GLY A 476 4.04 4.45 -33.44
CA GLY A 476 4.43 5.75 -33.97
C GLY A 476 3.38 6.83 -33.72
N LEU A 477 2.09 6.49 -33.82
CA LEU A 477 0.98 7.40 -33.50
C LEU A 477 1.01 7.80 -32.02
N LEU A 478 1.27 6.86 -31.12
CA LEU A 478 1.34 7.14 -29.68
C LEU A 478 2.58 8.00 -29.35
N ALA A 479 3.73 7.68 -29.93
CA ALA A 479 4.95 8.49 -29.79
C ALA A 479 4.76 9.90 -30.40
N ALA A 480 3.99 10.04 -31.48
CA ALA A 480 3.64 11.35 -32.03
C ALA A 480 2.81 12.16 -31.03
N THR A 481 1.88 11.55 -30.28
CA THR A 481 1.09 12.29 -29.27
C THR A 481 1.91 12.79 -28.08
N THR A 482 3.04 12.15 -27.76
CA THR A 482 3.95 12.58 -26.69
C THR A 482 4.98 13.61 -27.15
N THR A 483 5.31 13.61 -28.44
CA THR A 483 6.33 14.53 -29.02
C THR A 483 5.73 15.77 -29.68
N THR A 484 4.53 15.68 -30.26
CA THR A 484 3.85 16.82 -30.90
C THR A 484 3.43 17.85 -29.87
N ARG A 485 3.78 19.12 -30.13
CA ARG A 485 3.55 20.23 -29.20
C ARG A 485 2.48 21.17 -29.72
N TRP A 486 1.49 21.46 -28.88
CA TRP A 486 0.50 22.51 -29.09
C TRP A 486 0.71 23.60 -28.06
N PHE A 487 0.91 24.84 -28.52
CA PHE A 487 1.27 25.98 -27.67
C PHE A 487 2.50 25.68 -26.78
N GLY A 488 3.49 24.96 -27.34
CA GLY A 488 4.70 24.54 -26.64
C GLY A 488 4.54 23.31 -25.73
N VAL A 489 3.32 22.89 -25.39
CA VAL A 489 3.03 21.77 -24.47
C VAL A 489 2.75 20.50 -25.28
N PRO A 490 3.26 19.31 -24.88
CA PRO A 490 2.92 18.05 -25.54
C PRO A 490 1.40 17.80 -25.63
N PHE A 491 0.93 17.27 -26.77
CA PHE A 491 -0.49 17.00 -26.99
C PHE A 491 -1.08 16.05 -25.93
N SER A 492 -0.34 15.02 -25.53
CA SER A 492 -0.72 14.11 -24.44
C SER A 492 -0.99 14.82 -23.11
N ALA A 493 -0.23 15.88 -22.78
CA ALA A 493 -0.44 16.66 -21.57
C ALA A 493 -1.76 17.44 -21.61
N TRP A 494 -2.14 18.00 -22.77
CA TRP A 494 -3.45 18.63 -22.94
C TRP A 494 -4.61 17.66 -22.76
N VAL A 495 -4.48 16.44 -23.31
CA VAL A 495 -5.49 15.39 -23.15
C VAL A 495 -5.68 15.04 -21.67
N MET A 496 -4.57 14.82 -20.93
CA MET A 496 -4.63 14.48 -19.51
C MET A 496 -5.18 15.63 -18.65
N ILE A 497 -4.82 16.89 -18.92
CA ILE A 497 -5.37 18.06 -18.21
C ILE A 497 -6.88 18.21 -18.49
N GLY A 498 -7.30 18.04 -19.74
CA GLY A 498 -8.70 18.09 -20.13
C GLY A 498 -9.52 17.01 -19.42
N LEU A 499 -9.01 15.77 -19.40
CA LEU A 499 -9.64 14.66 -18.69
C LEU A 499 -9.68 14.90 -17.18
N ALA A 500 -8.58 15.32 -16.57
CA ALA A 500 -8.50 15.60 -15.14
C ALA A 500 -9.47 16.74 -14.74
N SER A 501 -9.60 17.77 -15.58
CA SER A 501 -10.55 18.87 -15.37
C SER A 501 -12.00 18.39 -15.48
N ALA A 502 -12.33 17.57 -16.49
CA ALA A 502 -13.66 17.00 -16.67
C ALA A 502 -14.05 16.11 -15.48
N MET A 503 -13.15 15.23 -15.04
CA MET A 503 -13.33 14.38 -13.85
C MET A 503 -13.51 15.23 -12.60
N ALA A 504 -12.66 16.24 -12.41
CA ALA A 504 -12.74 17.13 -11.25
C ALA A 504 -14.09 17.88 -11.19
N LEU A 505 -14.57 18.39 -12.32
CA LEU A 505 -15.87 19.06 -12.41
C LEU A 505 -17.03 18.08 -12.15
N PHE A 506 -16.95 16.86 -12.67
CA PHE A 506 -17.94 15.81 -12.44
C PHE A 506 -18.05 15.46 -10.95
N PHE A 507 -16.94 15.19 -10.28
CA PHE A 507 -16.95 14.87 -8.85
C PHE A 507 -17.32 16.07 -7.97
N ASP A 508 -16.99 17.31 -8.35
CA ASP A 508 -17.45 18.50 -7.64
C ASP A 508 -18.95 18.76 -7.85
N ARG A 509 -19.53 18.38 -9.00
CA ARG A 509 -20.99 18.40 -9.21
C ARG A 509 -21.69 17.33 -8.37
N LEU A 510 -21.22 16.08 -8.40
CA LEU A 510 -21.78 14.99 -7.59
C LEU A 510 -21.72 15.29 -6.09
N ALA A 511 -20.61 15.88 -5.64
CA ALA A 511 -20.43 16.28 -4.27
C ALA A 511 -21.46 17.34 -3.82
N ARG A 512 -21.94 18.21 -4.72
CA ARG A 512 -22.98 19.21 -4.41
C ARG A 512 -24.37 18.60 -4.24
N ILE A 513 -24.71 17.57 -5.00
CA ILE A 513 -26.06 16.96 -5.03
C ILE A 513 -26.27 15.94 -3.87
N ASN A 514 -25.28 15.77 -2.99
CA ASN A 514 -25.40 15.00 -1.74
C ASN A 514 -25.82 13.53 -1.91
N VAL A 515 -25.41 12.88 -3.01
CA VAL A 515 -25.71 11.47 -3.32
C VAL A 515 -24.83 10.52 -2.46
N ARG A 516 -25.20 10.23 -1.21
CA ARG A 516 -24.23 9.73 -0.20
C ARG A 516 -23.73 8.26 -0.29
N PRO A 517 -24.38 7.28 -0.96
CA PRO A 517 -23.77 5.95 -1.14
C PRO A 517 -23.40 5.58 -2.59
N GLY A 518 -23.96 6.25 -3.60
CA GLY A 518 -23.94 5.79 -5.00
C GLY A 518 -22.66 6.07 -5.79
N TYR A 519 -21.80 7.00 -5.37
CA TYR A 519 -20.63 7.39 -6.17
C TYR A 519 -19.31 6.69 -5.78
N ARG A 520 -19.33 5.65 -4.94
CA ARG A 520 -18.13 4.83 -4.72
C ARG A 520 -17.65 4.17 -6.01
N TYR A 521 -18.56 3.57 -6.77
CA TYR A 521 -18.27 2.98 -8.08
C TYR A 521 -17.58 3.96 -9.04
N PRO A 522 -18.17 5.13 -9.37
CA PRO A 522 -17.53 6.07 -10.28
C PRO A 522 -16.19 6.61 -9.73
N SER A 523 -16.02 6.78 -8.42
CA SER A 523 -14.72 7.21 -7.84
C SER A 523 -13.59 6.22 -8.15
N TYR A 524 -13.82 4.92 -7.95
CA TYR A 524 -12.81 3.90 -8.23
C TYR A 524 -12.62 3.65 -9.73
N LEU A 525 -13.70 3.64 -10.51
CA LEU A 525 -13.62 3.60 -11.98
C LEU A 525 -12.75 4.74 -12.53
N ALA A 526 -12.97 5.96 -12.04
CA ALA A 526 -12.18 7.13 -12.42
C ALA A 526 -10.71 7.00 -12.02
N CYS A 527 -10.41 6.42 -10.85
CA CYS A 527 -9.05 6.20 -10.37
C CYS A 527 -8.30 5.19 -11.25
N SER A 528 -8.88 4.02 -11.51
CA SER A 528 -8.26 2.99 -12.37
C SER A 528 -8.15 3.45 -13.83
N PHE A 529 -9.15 4.19 -14.34
CA PHE A 529 -9.09 4.79 -15.68
C PHE A 529 -7.98 5.84 -15.80
N ALA A 530 -7.84 6.74 -14.82
CA ALA A 530 -6.75 7.72 -14.78
C ALA A 530 -5.37 7.05 -14.78
N ALA A 531 -5.20 5.99 -13.98
CA ALA A 531 -3.97 5.20 -13.94
C ALA A 531 -3.66 4.55 -15.30
N ALA A 532 -4.67 3.99 -15.96
CA ALA A 532 -4.51 3.36 -17.26
C ALA A 532 -4.14 4.36 -18.37
N VAL A 533 -4.83 5.50 -18.44
CA VAL A 533 -4.54 6.56 -19.42
C VAL A 533 -3.12 7.10 -19.23
N PHE A 534 -2.70 7.34 -17.98
CA PHE A 534 -1.34 7.78 -17.70
C PHE A 534 -0.30 6.72 -18.14
N GLY A 535 -0.54 5.44 -17.83
CA GLY A 535 0.33 4.35 -18.28
C GLY A 535 0.49 4.26 -19.80
N VAL A 536 -0.60 4.41 -20.55
CA VAL A 536 -0.56 4.46 -22.03
C VAL A 536 0.34 5.61 -22.52
N PHE A 537 0.21 6.82 -21.98
CA PHE A 537 1.06 7.94 -22.43
C PHE A 537 2.52 7.82 -21.98
N ILE A 538 2.79 7.20 -20.83
CA ILE A 538 4.16 6.89 -20.39
C ILE A 538 4.83 5.90 -21.35
N ALA A 539 4.10 4.91 -21.88
CA ALA A 539 4.66 4.02 -22.90
C ALA A 539 5.15 4.78 -24.13
N GLY A 540 4.46 5.85 -24.54
CA GLY A 540 4.83 6.71 -25.66
C GLY A 540 6.07 7.59 -25.45
N LEU A 541 6.61 7.71 -24.22
CA LEU A 541 7.75 8.58 -23.91
C LEU A 541 9.12 7.92 -24.09
N GLY A 542 9.22 6.59 -23.99
CA GLY A 542 10.54 5.94 -23.84
C GLY A 542 10.75 4.63 -24.59
N GLY A 543 9.73 4.06 -25.24
CA GLY A 543 9.87 2.80 -26.01
C GLY A 543 10.25 1.54 -25.22
N SER A 544 10.77 1.68 -23.99
CA SER A 544 11.06 0.61 -23.04
C SER A 544 10.50 0.98 -21.66
N VAL A 545 9.51 0.20 -21.21
CA VAL A 545 8.84 0.43 -19.92
C VAL A 545 9.72 -0.15 -18.82
N HIS A 546 10.23 0.71 -17.94
CA HIS A 546 11.00 0.28 -16.77
C HIS A 546 10.08 -0.04 -15.60
N TYR A 547 10.28 -1.21 -14.99
CA TYR A 547 9.50 -1.73 -13.87
C TYR A 547 9.96 -1.09 -12.55
N SER A 548 9.10 -0.35 -11.85
CA SER A 548 9.32 -0.02 -10.43
C SER A 548 7.99 0.28 -9.72
N LEU A 549 7.80 -0.34 -8.55
CA LEU A 549 6.55 -0.35 -7.78
C LEU A 549 6.44 0.73 -6.70
N VAL A 550 7.47 1.56 -6.48
CA VAL A 550 7.46 2.65 -5.47
C VAL A 550 8.42 3.78 -5.89
N ASP A 551 8.10 5.08 -5.97
CA ASP A 551 6.86 5.77 -6.34
C ASP A 551 7.16 7.26 -6.66
N SER A 552 7.72 7.54 -7.85
CA SER A 552 7.88 8.94 -8.32
C SER A 552 6.53 9.59 -8.68
N TYR A 553 5.47 8.80 -8.83
CA TYR A 553 4.19 9.26 -9.39
C TYR A 553 3.02 9.16 -8.41
N SER A 554 2.87 8.08 -7.65
CA SER A 554 1.69 7.93 -6.78
C SER A 554 1.78 8.73 -5.49
N LEU A 555 2.97 8.85 -4.87
CA LEU A 555 3.12 9.61 -3.63
C LEU A 555 2.77 11.10 -3.82
N PRO A 556 3.27 11.81 -4.85
CA PRO A 556 2.80 13.17 -5.16
C PRO A 556 1.29 13.23 -5.40
N ALA A 557 0.71 12.25 -6.12
CA ALA A 557 -0.72 12.21 -6.42
C ALA A 557 -1.59 12.02 -5.16
N ILE A 558 -1.21 11.09 -4.28
CA ILE A 558 -1.86 10.85 -2.98
C ILE A 558 -1.72 12.08 -2.08
N THR A 559 -0.54 12.69 -2.06
CA THR A 559 -0.25 13.89 -1.25
C THR A 559 -1.08 15.08 -1.71
N ALA A 560 -1.15 15.33 -3.02
CA ALA A 560 -2.01 16.37 -3.60
C ALA A 560 -3.49 16.10 -3.26
N ALA A 561 -3.98 14.89 -3.52
CA ALA A 561 -5.36 14.49 -3.26
C ALA A 561 -5.75 14.72 -1.79
N MET A 562 -4.88 14.29 -0.88
CA MET A 562 -5.11 14.39 0.56
C MET A 562 -5.03 15.83 1.06
N LEU A 563 -3.97 16.57 0.71
CA LEU A 563 -3.81 17.95 1.15
C LEU A 563 -4.96 18.82 0.67
N THR A 564 -5.46 18.63 -0.56
CA THR A 564 -6.65 19.34 -1.03
C THR A 564 -7.88 19.03 -0.17
N CYS A 565 -8.07 17.78 0.22
CA CYS A 565 -9.15 17.40 1.13
C CYS A 565 -8.97 18.01 2.53
N SER A 566 -7.74 18.06 3.06
CA SER A 566 -7.42 18.59 4.39
C SER A 566 -7.44 20.13 4.47
N LEU A 567 -6.98 20.82 3.42
CA LEU A 567 -6.89 22.29 3.37
C LEU A 567 -8.23 22.97 3.11
N SER A 568 -9.22 22.20 2.64
CA SER A 568 -10.57 22.68 2.49
C SER A 568 -11.21 22.87 3.86
N LYS A 569 -11.51 24.13 4.23
CA LYS A 569 -12.41 24.42 5.35
C LYS A 569 -13.80 23.93 4.95
N GLY A 570 -14.25 22.84 5.56
CA GLY A 570 -15.43 22.11 5.09
C GLY A 570 -15.08 21.09 4.02
N ASP A 571 -15.79 19.99 4.00
CA ASP A 571 -15.16 18.70 3.76
C ASP A 571 -15.45 18.09 2.37
N LYS A 572 -15.50 18.94 1.35
CA LYS A 572 -15.52 18.51 -0.04
C LYS A 572 -14.52 19.38 -0.79
N GLY A 573 -13.24 19.26 -0.42
CA GLY A 573 -12.15 19.94 -1.10
C GLY A 573 -12.34 19.83 -2.61
N SER A 574 -12.39 20.98 -3.28
CA SER A 574 -12.69 21.03 -4.71
C SER A 574 -11.68 20.14 -5.43
N THR A 575 -12.17 19.13 -6.15
CA THR A 575 -11.30 18.26 -6.94
C THR A 575 -10.55 19.07 -8.00
N LEU A 576 -11.05 20.26 -8.33
CA LEU A 576 -10.35 21.22 -9.19
C LEU A 576 -9.08 21.80 -8.52
N SER A 577 -9.09 22.05 -7.21
CA SER A 577 -7.89 22.52 -6.49
C SER A 577 -6.80 21.46 -6.35
N VAL A 578 -7.11 20.18 -6.61
CA VAL A 578 -6.12 19.10 -6.69
C VAL A 578 -5.17 19.31 -7.86
N LEU A 579 -5.67 19.85 -8.99
CA LEU A 579 -4.85 20.11 -10.18
C LEU A 579 -3.71 21.08 -9.87
N ALA A 580 -4.02 22.18 -9.17
CA ALA A 580 -3.03 23.14 -8.72
C ALA A 580 -1.99 22.52 -7.81
N LEU A 581 -2.45 21.74 -6.84
CA LEU A 581 -1.56 21.21 -5.83
C LEU A 581 -0.66 20.12 -6.40
N ALA A 582 -1.18 19.26 -7.27
CA ALA A 582 -0.38 18.27 -8.00
C ALA A 582 0.74 18.95 -8.81
N VAL A 583 0.40 20.02 -9.54
CA VAL A 583 1.37 20.82 -10.28
C VAL A 583 2.40 21.47 -9.34
N LEU A 584 1.98 22.09 -8.25
CA LEU A 584 2.89 22.73 -7.28
C LEU A 584 3.84 21.72 -6.63
N LEU A 585 3.37 20.53 -6.29
CA LEU A 585 4.23 19.50 -5.68
C LEU A 585 5.31 19.02 -6.65
N VAL A 586 4.97 18.82 -7.92
CA VAL A 586 5.93 18.39 -8.93
C VAL A 586 6.89 19.52 -9.31
N LEU A 587 6.44 20.79 -9.32
CA LEU A 587 7.36 21.93 -9.47
C LEU A 587 8.32 22.05 -8.29
N GLY A 588 7.82 21.90 -7.05
CA GLY A 588 8.67 21.89 -5.86
C GLY A 588 9.71 20.77 -5.92
N ASP A 589 9.28 19.58 -6.34
CA ASP A 589 10.16 18.43 -6.56
C ASP A 589 11.22 18.70 -7.66
N THR A 590 10.83 19.37 -8.75
CA THR A 590 11.75 19.79 -9.82
C THR A 590 12.78 20.79 -9.32
N VAL A 591 12.38 21.77 -8.50
CA VAL A 591 13.29 22.73 -7.88
C VAL A 591 14.29 22.01 -6.97
N LEU A 592 13.84 21.02 -6.20
CA LEU A 592 14.74 20.19 -5.38
C LEU A 592 15.74 19.42 -6.25
N VAL A 593 15.32 18.88 -7.40
CA VAL A 593 16.26 18.28 -8.37
C VAL A 593 17.28 19.30 -8.88
N MET A 594 16.84 20.53 -9.18
CA MET A 594 17.75 21.61 -9.61
C MET A 594 18.74 22.04 -8.52
N TRP A 595 18.42 21.78 -7.25
CA TRP A 595 19.31 21.98 -6.10
C TRP A 595 20.13 20.72 -5.76
N GLU A 596 20.16 19.73 -6.66
CA GLU A 596 20.86 18.46 -6.47
C GLU A 596 20.43 17.70 -5.21
N ALA A 597 19.19 17.91 -4.75
CA ALA A 597 18.65 17.19 -3.61
C ALA A 597 18.47 15.71 -3.96
N GLY A 598 19.07 14.84 -3.13
CA GLY A 598 18.96 13.40 -3.31
C GLY A 598 17.52 12.87 -3.24
N TYR A 599 17.28 11.70 -3.83
CA TYR A 599 15.96 11.08 -3.93
C TYR A 599 15.22 10.92 -2.59
N ALA A 600 15.91 10.49 -1.51
CA ALA A 600 15.28 10.36 -0.19
C ALA A 600 14.89 11.70 0.44
N VAL A 601 15.61 12.79 0.16
CA VAL A 601 15.26 14.13 0.64
C VAL A 601 13.95 14.58 -0.02
N ARG A 602 13.84 14.36 -1.34
CA ARG A 602 12.65 14.70 -2.13
C ARG A 602 11.42 13.91 -1.67
N ILE A 603 11.52 12.59 -1.61
CA ILE A 603 10.42 11.72 -1.15
C ILE A 603 10.11 11.95 0.33
N GLY A 604 11.11 12.18 1.18
CA GLY A 604 10.95 12.53 2.58
C GLY A 604 10.19 13.84 2.77
N GLY A 605 10.45 14.85 1.92
CA GLY A 605 9.69 16.10 1.90
C GLY A 605 8.21 15.89 1.56
N LEU A 606 7.90 15.06 0.56
CA LEU A 606 6.52 14.69 0.22
C LEU A 606 5.83 13.92 1.35
N ALA A 607 6.54 12.98 1.98
CA ALA A 607 6.04 12.24 3.14
C ALA A 607 5.72 13.17 4.32
N ALA A 608 6.59 14.15 4.59
CA ALA A 608 6.36 15.16 5.61
C ALA A 608 5.13 16.03 5.30
N LEU A 609 4.95 16.45 4.04
CA LEU A 609 3.76 17.18 3.61
C LEU A 609 2.47 16.36 3.78
N LEU A 610 2.51 15.05 3.48
CA LEU A 610 1.39 14.14 3.71
C LEU A 610 1.01 14.07 5.20
N ILE A 611 1.99 13.95 6.09
CA ILE A 611 1.76 13.96 7.55
C ILE A 611 1.23 15.32 8.02
N CYS A 612 1.82 16.43 7.56
CA CYS A 612 1.35 17.78 7.87
C CYS A 612 -0.12 17.99 7.45
N GLY A 613 -0.51 17.47 6.28
CA GLY A 613 -1.88 17.45 5.81
C GLY A 613 -2.83 16.71 6.76
N GLU A 614 -2.38 15.59 7.34
CA GLU A 614 -3.17 14.82 8.30
C GLU A 614 -3.28 15.53 9.66
N CYS A 615 -2.18 16.14 10.11
CA CYS A 615 -2.14 16.96 11.32
C CYS A 615 -3.13 18.13 11.22
N PHE A 616 -3.13 18.84 10.09
CA PHE A 616 -4.04 19.95 9.85
C PHE A 616 -5.51 19.50 9.86
N ARG A 617 -5.81 18.35 9.23
CA ARG A 617 -7.14 17.73 9.27
C ARG A 617 -7.56 17.40 10.70
N ALA A 618 -6.69 16.73 11.47
CA ALA A 618 -6.97 16.35 12.85
C ALA A 618 -7.22 17.59 13.74
N PHE A 619 -6.43 18.66 13.54
CA PHE A 619 -6.59 19.92 14.24
C PHE A 619 -7.93 20.62 13.94
N GLN A 620 -8.36 20.63 12.67
CA GLN A 620 -9.66 21.20 12.31
C GLN A 620 -10.83 20.46 12.95
N ILE A 621 -10.76 19.13 13.04
CA ILE A 621 -11.83 18.33 13.66
C ILE A 621 -12.00 18.69 15.13
N ARG A 622 -10.89 18.82 15.88
CA ARG A 622 -10.91 19.19 17.31
C ARG A 622 -11.45 20.59 17.60
N ARG A 623 -11.49 21.49 16.61
CA ARG A 623 -12.00 22.86 16.77
C ARG A 623 -13.50 23.00 16.48
N ARG A 624 -14.20 21.94 16.05
CA ARG A 624 -15.64 22.01 15.77
C ARG A 624 -16.42 22.04 17.09
N PRO A 625 -17.31 23.02 17.31
CA PRO A 625 -18.16 23.05 18.51
C PRO A 625 -19.05 21.79 18.53
N GLY A 626 -19.08 21.09 19.67
CA GLY A 626 -19.80 19.82 19.83
C GLY A 626 -19.04 18.57 19.39
N SER A 627 -17.75 18.66 19.03
CA SER A 627 -16.90 17.47 18.91
C SER A 627 -16.46 17.01 20.32
N PRO A 628 -16.59 15.71 20.66
CA PRO A 628 -16.12 15.18 21.94
C PRO A 628 -14.60 15.25 22.08
#